data_AF-A0A0B2QUQ9-F1
#
_entry.id   AF-A0A0B2QUQ9-F1
#
_cell.length_a   1.000
_cell.length_b   1.000
_cell.length_c   1.000
_cell.angle_alpha   90.00
_cell.angle_beta   90.00
_cell.angle_gamma   90.00
#
_symmetry.space_group_name_H-M   'P 1'
#
loop_
_entity.id
_entity.type
_entity.pdbx_description
1 polymer ?
#
loop_
_entity_poly.entity_id
_entity_poly.type
_entity_poly.pdbx_seq_one_letter_code
_entity_poly.pdbx_strand_id
1 'polypeptide(L)' 'MLLENGLKPDIFTFSSIIDGLCRIKRTEEAFECFTEMIEWGINPNAAIYNILIRSLSTIRDVARTTLKRLKTS' A
#
# COMPACT_ATOMS: atom_id res chain seq x y z
N MET A 1 -3.75 -13.08 10.81
CA MET A 1 -4.05 -11.99 9.86
C MET A 1 -5.50 -12.14 9.43
N LEU A 2 -6.41 -11.32 10.00
CA LEU A 2 -7.88 -11.17 9.78
C LEU A 2 -8.82 -12.38 9.60
N LEU A 3 -8.31 -13.59 9.41
CA LEU A 3 -9.05 -14.82 9.15
C LEU A 3 -9.67 -15.45 10.41
N GLU A 4 -9.36 -14.97 11.61
CA GLU A 4 -9.80 -15.64 12.85
C GLU A 4 -11.20 -15.23 13.34
N ASN A 5 -11.85 -14.20 12.78
CA ASN A 5 -13.09 -13.65 13.37
C ASN A 5 -14.37 -13.80 12.53
N GLY A 6 -14.39 -14.60 11.47
CA GLY A 6 -15.63 -14.87 10.71
C GLY A 6 -16.25 -13.65 10.00
N LEU A 7 -15.57 -12.50 10.01
CA LEU A 7 -15.95 -11.31 9.27
C LEU A 7 -15.36 -11.41 7.86
N LYS A 8 -16.21 -11.49 6.85
CA LYS A 8 -15.80 -11.40 5.45
C LYS A 8 -15.27 -9.98 5.20
N PRO A 9 -13.96 -9.78 4.98
CA PRO A 9 -13.41 -8.47 4.71
C PRO A 9 -14.04 -7.94 3.41
N ASP A 10 -14.36 -6.66 3.40
CA ASP A 10 -14.88 -5.95 2.25
C ASP A 10 -13.82 -4.99 1.68
N ILE A 11 -14.17 -4.29 0.60
CA ILE A 11 -13.29 -3.31 -0.04
C ILE A 11 -12.79 -2.22 0.93
N PHE A 12 -13.59 -1.85 1.92
CA PHE A 12 -13.21 -0.82 2.91
C PHE A 12 -12.16 -1.34 3.89
N THR A 13 -12.28 -2.61 4.28
CA THR A 13 -11.31 -3.30 5.13
C THR A 13 -9.94 -3.34 4.44
N PHE A 14 -9.89 -3.85 3.21
CA PHE A 14 -8.65 -3.88 2.42
C PHE A 14 -8.09 -2.48 2.17
N SER A 15 -8.94 -1.52 1.79
CA SER A 15 -8.50 -0.14 1.56
C SER A 15 -7.86 0.49 2.80
N SER A 16 -8.38 0.22 3.99
CA SER A 16 -7.85 0.76 5.25
C SER A 16 -6.50 0.14 5.60
N ILE A 17 -6.35 -1.17 5.38
CA ILE A 17 -5.08 -1.89 5.62
C ILE A 17 -4.01 -1.39 4.64
N ILE A 18 -4.34 -1.32 3.36
CA ILE A 18 -3.43 -0.85 2.30
C ILE A 18 -2.98 0.60 2.59
N ASP A 19 -3.90 1.51 2.97
CA ASP A 19 -3.53 2.90 3.35
C ASP A 19 -2.61 2.93 4.58
N GLY A 20 -2.96 2.16 5.62
CA GLY A 20 -2.15 2.05 6.84
C GLY A 20 -0.73 1.56 6.55
N LEU A 21 -0.59 0.48 5.79
CA LEU A 21 0.70 -0.10 5.39
C LEU A 21 1.52 0.86 4.55
N CYS A 22 0.89 1.56 3.60
CA CYS A 22 1.55 2.59 2.80
C CYS A 22 2.07 3.75 3.67
N ARG A 23 1.30 4.23 4.64
CA ARG A 23 1.70 5.32 5.56
C ARG A 23 2.92 4.96 6.41
N ILE A 24 3.04 3.70 6.82
CA ILE A 24 4.19 3.20 7.59
C ILE A 24 5.31 2.66 6.69
N LYS A 25 5.27 2.96 5.38
CA LYS A 25 6.26 2.57 4.36
C LYS A 25 6.44 1.05 4.18
N ARG A 26 5.51 0.23 4.68
CA ARG A 26 5.48 -1.23 4.47
C ARG A 26 4.78 -1.54 3.16
N THR A 27 5.37 -1.07 2.07
CA THR A 27 4.72 -1.06 0.75
C THR A 27 4.61 -2.47 0.17
N GLU A 28 5.57 -3.35 0.45
CA GLU A 28 5.54 -4.76 0.04
C GLU A 28 4.31 -5.48 0.60
N GLU A 29 4.07 -5.36 1.90
CA GLU A 29 2.88 -5.92 2.55
C GLU A 29 1.57 -5.28 2.05
N ALA A 30 1.61 -4.00 1.65
CA ALA A 30 0.46 -3.36 1.02
C ALA A 30 0.12 -4.01 -0.33
N PHE A 31 1.13 -4.46 -1.08
CA PHE A 31 0.94 -5.21 -2.33
C PHE A 31 0.47 -6.65 -2.10
N GLU A 32 0.96 -7.31 -1.04
CA GLU A 32 0.45 -8.62 -0.63
C GLU A 32 -1.04 -8.54 -0.30
N CYS A 33 -1.44 -7.54 0.50
CA CYS A 33 -2.84 -7.29 0.85
C CYS A 33 -3.71 -6.94 -0.37
N PHE A 34 -3.17 -6.17 -1.32
CA PHE A 34 -3.82 -5.91 -2.60
C PHE A 34 -4.01 -7.18 -3.45
N THR A 35 -3.04 -8.09 -3.42
CA THR A 35 -3.13 -9.37 -4.16
C THR A 35 -4.17 -10.28 -3.53
N GLU A 36 -4.16 -10.41 -2.20
CA GLU A 36 -5.17 -11.17 -1.44
C GLU A 36 -6.59 -10.66 -1.73
N MET A 37 -6.78 -9.34 -1.80
CA MET A 37 -8.06 -8.74 -2.17
C MET A 37 -8.61 -9.25 -3.51
N ILE A 38 -7.73 -9.37 -4.52
CA ILE A 38 -8.08 -9.86 -5.86
C ILE A 38 -8.39 -11.36 -5.82
N GLU A 39 -7.61 -12.13 -5.07
CA GLU A 39 -7.83 -13.58 -4.88
C GLU A 39 -9.18 -13.87 -4.20
N TRP A 40 -9.63 -12.98 -3.32
CA TRP A 40 -10.96 -13.03 -2.70
C TRP A 40 -12.09 -12.56 -3.63
N GLY A 41 -11.78 -12.18 -4.87
CA GLY A 41 -12.73 -11.70 -5.87
C GLY A 41 -13.25 -10.28 -5.59
N ILE A 42 -12.57 -9.52 -4.73
CA ILE A 42 -12.95 -8.14 -4.43
C ILE A 42 -12.22 -7.22 -5.40
N ASN A 43 -12.99 -6.49 -6.20
CA ASN A 43 -12.40 -5.63 -7.23
C ASN A 43 -11.90 -4.31 -6.61
N PRO A 44 -10.61 -3.95 -6.76
CA PRO A 44 -10.10 -2.67 -6.30
C PRO A 44 -10.76 -1.48 -6.99
N ASN A 45 -11.00 -0.41 -6.23
CA ASN A 45 -11.53 0.85 -6.73
C ASN A 45 -10.39 1.85 -7.01
N ALA A 46 -10.75 2.97 -7.63
CA ALA A 46 -9.79 4.03 -7.95
C ALA A 46 -9.02 4.56 -6.71
N ALA A 47 -9.63 4.53 -5.52
CA ALA A 47 -8.98 5.00 -4.30
C ALA A 47 -7.80 4.10 -3.91
N ILE A 48 -7.94 2.78 -4.02
CA ILE A 48 -6.88 1.81 -3.73
C ILE A 48 -5.69 1.99 -4.67
N TYR A 49 -5.94 2.14 -5.97
CA TYR A 49 -4.88 2.43 -6.94
C TYR A 49 -4.17 3.76 -6.64
N ASN A 50 -4.91 4.81 -6.28
CA ASN A 50 -4.32 6.10 -5.91
C ASN A 50 -3.41 6.00 -4.67
N ILE A 51 -3.80 5.22 -3.67
CA ILE A 51 -3.00 4.97 -2.46
C ILE A 51 -1.67 4.30 -2.84
N LEU A 52 -1.70 3.22 -3.62
CA LEU A 52 -0.51 2.48 -4.03
C LEU A 52 0.44 3.35 -4.88
N ILE A 53 -0.09 4.10 -5.85
CA ILE A 53 0.69 5.01 -6.70
C ILE A 53 1.38 6.09 -5.87
N ARG A 54 0.67 6.69 -4.90
CA ARG A 54 1.22 7.69 -3.99
C ARG A 54 2.34 7.12 -3.12
N SER A 55 2.15 5.91 -2.59
CA SER A 55 3.15 5.22 -1.79
C SER A 55 4.44 4.98 -2.58
N LEU A 56 4.32 4.42 -3.78
CA LEU A 56 5.45 4.17 -4.69
C LEU A 56 6.18 5.44 -5.11
N SER A 57 5.44 6.52 -5.37
CA SER A 57 6.03 7.81 -5.76
C SER A 57 6.86 8.42 -4.64
N THR A 58 6.42 8.24 -3.39
CA THR A 58 7.15 8.70 -2.20
C THR A 58 8.47 7.94 -2.00
N ILE A 59 8.50 6.63 -2.28
CA ILE A 59 9.75 5.83 -2.23
C ILE A 59 10.78 6.37 -3.23
N ARG A 60 10.35 6.68 -4.45
CA ARG A 60 11.21 7.22 -5.50
C ARG A 60 11.78 8.60 -5.16
N ASP A 61 11.04 9.40 -4.40
CA ASP A 61 11.51 10.71 -3.93
C ASP A 61 12.51 10.59 -2.78
N VAL A 62 12.44 9.58 -1.91
CA VAL A 62 13.46 9.37 -0.86
C VAL A 62 14.82 9.11 -1.48
N ALA A 63 14.92 8.23 -2.48
CA ALA A 63 16.16 7.94 -3.19
C ALA A 63 16.74 9.19 -3.90
N ARG A 64 15.87 10.02 -4.49
CA ARG A 64 16.31 11.27 -5.15
C ARG A 64 16.77 12.31 -4.13
N THR A 65 16.16 12.36 -2.95
CA THR A 65 16.50 13.33 -1.90
C THR A 65 17.82 13.00 -1.22
N THR A 66 18.12 11.71 -0.96
CA THR A 66 19.44 11.29 -0.48
C THR A 66 20.53 11.51 -1.52
N LEU A 67 20.26 11.22 -2.80
CA LEU A 67 21.23 11.48 -3.87
C LEU A 67 21.51 12.97 -4.08
N LYS A 68 20.53 13.86 -3.92
CA LYS A 68 20.76 15.31 -3.94
C LYS A 68 21.66 15.75 -2.79
N ARG A 69 21.49 15.21 -1.59
CA ARG A 69 22.32 15.53 -0.41
C ARG A 69 23.79 15.10 -0.58
N LEU A 70 24.02 13.95 -1.21
CA LEU A 70 25.37 13.43 -1.46
C LEU A 70 26.12 14.16 -2.59
N LYS A 71 25.44 14.88 -3.48
CA LYS A 71 26.07 15.65 -4.57
C LYS A 71 26.42 17.10 -4.22
N THR A 72 26.11 17.54 -2.99
CA THR A 72 26.38 18.90 -2.50
C THR A 72 27.45 18.96 -1.41
N SER A 73 28.23 17.88 -1.21
CA SER A 73 29.43 17.87 -0.36
C SER A 73 30.70 17.79 -1.18
#